data_AF-A0A7C7CPL9-F1
#
_entry.id   AF-A0A7C7CPL9-F1
#
_cell.length_a   1.000
_cell.length_b   1.000
_cell.length_c   1.000
_cell.angle_alpha   90.00
_cell.angle_beta   90.00
_cell.angle_gamma   90.00
#
_symmetry.space_group_name_H-M   'P 1'
#
loop_
_entity.id
_entity.type
_entity.pdbx_description
1 polymer ?
#
loop_
_entity_poly.entity_id
_entity_poly.type
_entity_poly.pdbx_seq_one_letter_code
_entity_poly.pdbx_strand_id
1 'polypeptide(L)' 'LTLAARHALINMIQLLQERGYSGVQAYVICSVAVDLKVSNIVDLPNVTVSAFLPEDIFV' A
#
# COMPACT_ATOMS: atom_id res chain seq x y z
N LEU A 1 5.36 3.32 -13.37
CA LEU A 1 5.71 2.53 -12.18
C LEU A 1 5.54 3.31 -10.88
N THR A 2 6.20 4.45 -10.72
CA THR A 2 6.12 5.31 -9.51
C THR A 2 4.70 5.78 -9.17
N LEU A 3 3.89 6.15 -10.17
CA LEU A 3 2.49 6.54 -9.96
C LEU A 3 1.64 5.40 -9.40
N ALA A 4 1.75 4.20 -9.97
CA ALA A 4 1.00 3.02 -9.52
C ALA A 4 1.42 2.61 -8.09
N ALA A 5 2.71 2.65 -7.77
CA ALA A 5 3.21 2.40 -6.41
C ALA A 5 2.69 3.45 -5.42
N ARG A 6 2.67 4.73 -5.80
CA ARG A 6 2.12 5.81 -4.98
C ARG A 6 0.63 5.60 -4.72
N HIS A 7 -0.15 5.25 -5.73
CA HIS A 7 -1.58 4.97 -5.57
C HIS A 7 -1.81 3.77 -4.64
N ALA A 8 -1.05 2.68 -4.80
CA ALA A 8 -1.15 1.51 -3.93
C ALA A 8 -0.90 1.87 -2.45
N LEU A 9 0.12 2.69 -2.16
CA LEU A 9 0.41 3.16 -0.81
C LEU A 9 -0.68 4.08 -0.25
N ILE A 10 -1.18 5.05 -1.03
CA ILE A 10 -2.22 5.97 -0.56
C ILE A 10 -3.50 5.19 -0.23
N ASN A 11 -3.89 4.24 -1.07
CA ASN A 11 -5.04 3.38 -0.81
C ASN A 11 -4.86 2.55 0.46
N MET A 12 -3.65 2.03 0.72
CA MET A 12 -3.35 1.28 1.94
C MET A 12 -3.42 2.17 3.19
N ILE A 13 -2.91 3.40 3.11
CA ILE A 13 -3.01 4.38 4.20
C ILE A 13 -4.48 4.71 4.48
N GLN A 14 -5.29 4.93 3.45
CA GLN A 14 -6.73 5.19 3.60
C GLN A 14 -7.44 4.02 4.28
N LEU A 15 -7.16 2.78 3.88
CA LEU A 15 -7.71 1.58 4.50
C LEU A 15 -7.36 1.51 6.01
N LEU A 16 -6.12 1.83 6.39
CA LEU A 16 -5.72 1.87 7.79
C LEU A 16 -6.38 3.02 8.56
N GLN A 17 -6.65 4.15 7.91
CA GLN A 17 -7.41 5.25 8.52
C GLN A 17 -8.87 4.85 8.79
N GLU A 18 -9.51 4.11 7.88
CA GLU A 18 -10.85 3.54 8.08
C GLU A 18 -10.89 2.54 9.24
N ARG A 19 -9.77 1.85 9.51
CA ARG A 19 -9.59 0.96 10.68
C ARG A 19 -9.27 1.70 11.97
N GLY A 20 -9.20 3.04 11.95
CA GLY A 20 -9.02 3.87 13.15
C GLY A 20 -7.59 4.34 13.44
N TYR A 21 -6.62 4.06 12.55
CA TYR A 21 -5.26 4.59 12.70
C TYR A 21 -5.18 6.06 12.25
N SER A 22 -4.38 6.87 12.93
CA SER A 22 -4.06 8.21 12.43
C SER A 22 -3.27 8.12 11.11
N GLY A 23 -3.34 9.15 10.27
CA GLY A 23 -2.61 9.16 8.99
C GLY A 23 -1.10 8.95 9.15
N VAL A 24 -0.52 9.45 10.25
CA VAL A 24 0.90 9.25 10.58
C VAL A 24 1.18 7.81 10.97
N GLN A 25 0.34 7.19 11.81
CA GLN A 25 0.49 5.77 12.19
C GLN A 25 0.35 4.87 10.97
N ALA A 26 -0.67 5.10 10.13
CA ALA A 26 -0.89 4.38 8.89
C ALA A 26 0.32 4.49 7.95
N TYR A 27 0.90 5.68 7.81
CA TYR A 27 2.11 5.88 7.02
C TYR A 27 3.31 5.08 7.56
N VAL A 28 3.51 5.07 8.89
CA VAL A 28 4.59 4.31 9.52
C VAL A 28 4.41 2.81 9.34
N ILE A 29 3.19 2.28 9.52
CA ILE A 29 2.88 0.86 9.29
C ILE A 29 3.15 0.50 7.83
N CYS A 30 2.67 1.30 6.88
CA CYS A 30 2.92 1.11 5.46
C CYS A 30 4.41 1.22 5.08
N SER A 31 5.21 1.95 5.85
CA SER A 31 6.66 2.08 5.57
C SER A 31 7.47 0.87 6.03
N VAL A 32 6.98 0.10 7.01
CA VAL A 32 7.77 -0.96 7.67
C VAL A 32 7.23 -2.34 7.35
N ALA A 33 5.90 -2.49 7.26
CA ALA A 33 5.24 -3.79 7.17
C ALA A 33 4.59 -4.06 5.81
N VAL A 34 4.48 -3.07 4.92
CA VAL A 34 3.84 -3.27 3.61
C VAL A 34 4.85 -3.62 2.54
N ASP A 35 4.60 -4.73 1.86
CA ASP A 35 5.35 -5.16 0.70
C ASP A 35 4.69 -4.68 -0.60
N LEU A 36 5.43 -3.92 -1.40
CA LEU A 36 5.00 -3.50 -2.74
C LEU A 36 5.50 -4.48 -3.79
N LYS A 37 4.58 -5.08 -4.54
CA LYS A 37 4.88 -6.02 -5.62
C LYS A 37 4.39 -5.49 -6.96
N VAL A 38 5.26 -5.53 -7.96
CA VAL A 38 4.88 -5.24 -9.35
C VAL A 38 4.16 -6.46 -9.89
N SER A 39 2.84 -6.36 -10.02
CA SER A 39 1.99 -7.49 -10.44
C SER A 39 1.91 -7.58 -11.96
N ASN A 40 1.92 -6.44 -12.64
CA ASN A 40 1.86 -6.38 -14.09
C ASN A 40 2.59 -5.15 -14.64
N ILE A 41 3.50 -5.37 -15.58
CA ILE A 41 4.22 -4.32 -16.29
C ILE A 41 3.99 -4.38 -17.81
N VAL A 42 3.30 -5.39 -18.33
CA VAL A 42 3.19 -5.59 -19.79
C VAL A 42 2.15 -4.68 -20.44
N ASP A 43 1.18 -4.20 -19.68
CA ASP A 43 0.07 -3.37 -20.18
C ASP A 43 0.39 -1.88 -20.15
N LEU A 44 1.42 -1.42 -20.87
CA LEU A 44 1.70 0.02 -20.94
C LEU A 44 0.52 0.78 -21.59
N PRO A 45 0.11 1.94 -21.04
CA PRO A 45 0.73 2.68 -19.93
C PRO A 45 0.28 2.27 -18.51
N ASN A 46 -0.70 1.36 -18.40
CA ASN A 46 -1.35 0.93 -17.16
C ASN A 46 -0.58 -0.20 -16.45
N VAL A 47 0.43 0.18 -15.67
CA VAL A 47 1.14 -0.79 -14.81
C VAL A 47 0.38 -1.03 -13.50
N THR A 48 0.40 -2.26 -13.00
CA THR A 48 -0.25 -2.65 -11.74
C THR A 48 0.78 -2.92 -10.66
N VAL A 49 0.61 -2.26 -9.51
CA VAL A 49 1.38 -2.49 -8.29
C VAL A 49 0.41 -2.85 -7.17
N SER A 50 0.72 -3.92 -6.44
CA SER A 50 -0.08 -4.39 -5.31
C SER A 50 0.67 -4.15 -4.00
N ALA A 51 -0.05 -3.69 -2.98
CA ALA A 51 0.46 -3.53 -1.62
C ALA A 51 -0.08 -4.68 -0.76
N PHE A 52 0.83 -5.43 -0.12
CA PHE A 52 0.50 -6.53 0.77
C PHE A 52 0.81 -6.13 2.20
N LEU A 53 -0.18 -6.24 3.08
CA LEU A 53 -0.05 -5.96 4.51
C LEU A 53 -0.37 -7.26 5.26
N PRO A 54 0.59 -7.86 5.96
CA PRO A 54 0.32 -9.06 6.75
C PRO A 54 -0.52 -8.66 7.97
N GLU A 55 -1.68 -9.32 8.15
CA GLU A 55 -2.68 -8.96 9.18
C GLU A 55 -2.28 -9.45 10.58
N ASP A 56 -1.29 -10.34 10.67
CA ASP A 56 -0.75 -10.89 11.93
C ASP A 56 -0.02 -9.85 12.79
N ILE A 57 0.35 -8.71 12.21
CA ILE A 57 0.96 -7.59 12.95
C ILE A 57 -0.06 -6.79 13.78
N PHE A 58 -1.35 -6.99 13.53
CA PHE A 58 -2.43 -6.36 14.29
C PHE A 58 -2.86 -7.28 15.43
N VAL A 59 -2.87 -6.73 16.65
CA VAL A 59 -3.27 -7.41 17.89
C VAL A 59 -4.70 -7.05 18.26
#